data_AF-A0A0K1QBP7-F1
#
_entry.id   AF-A0A0K1QBP7-F1
#
_cell.length_a   1.000
_cell.length_b   1.000
_cell.length_c   1.000
_cell.angle_alpha   90.00
_cell.angle_beta   90.00
_cell.angle_gamma   90.00
#
_symmetry.space_group_name_H-M   'P 1'
#
loop_
_entity.id
_entity.type
_entity.pdbx_description
1 polymer ?
#
loop_
_entity_poly.entity_id
_entity_poly.type
_entity_poly.pdbx_seq_one_letter_code
_entity_poly.pdbx_strand_id
1 'polypeptide(L)'
;MTGDGLRAIPGWPGYFASEDGRIFSTWHRVHVSGLTWRTSPDGPLREVPQFDRRSSRGKPTPYRTVALRPRAAGKARSVNKYVHELIALTFIGPRPEGTEILHGPAGSGVHRASNLRYGTPEENSAERQLCSGEAWYRARGLAVPEHAFADLLARAS
;
A
#
# COMPACT_ATOMS: atom_id res chain seq x y z
N MET A 1 20.95 -11.77 -0.44
CA MET A 1 20.33 -11.31 0.82
C MET A 1 19.25 -10.30 0.44
N THR A 2 18.03 -10.76 0.19
CA THR A 2 16.89 -9.90 -0.20
C THR A 2 16.37 -9.23 1.06
N GLY A 3 16.87 -8.03 1.37
CA GLY A 3 16.37 -7.23 2.49
C GLY A 3 14.96 -6.75 2.16
N ASP A 4 13.96 -7.18 2.92
CA ASP A 4 12.54 -6.92 2.68
C ASP A 4 12.12 -5.43 2.79
N GLY A 5 13.08 -4.48 2.79
CA GLY A 5 12.82 -3.05 2.58
C GLY A 5 11.82 -2.41 3.53
N LEU A 6 11.57 -3.01 4.70
CA LEU A 6 10.51 -2.59 5.61
C LEU A 6 10.81 -1.22 6.19
N ARG A 7 9.86 -0.29 6.08
CA ARG A 7 9.93 1.07 6.62
C ARG A 7 8.76 1.34 7.54
N ALA A 8 9.00 2.10 8.60
CA ALA A 8 7.93 2.54 9.50
C ALA A 8 6.98 3.48 8.75
N ILE A 9 5.68 3.30 8.91
CA ILE A 9 4.69 4.14 8.26
C ILE A 9 4.57 5.47 9.02
N PRO A 10 4.83 6.63 8.40
CA PRO A 10 4.72 7.92 9.06
C PRO A 10 3.33 8.15 9.68
N GLY A 11 3.30 8.54 10.95
CA GLY A 11 2.06 8.78 11.70
C GLY A 11 1.34 7.54 12.22
N TRP A 12 1.87 6.32 12.00
CA TRP A 12 1.28 5.06 12.46
C TRP A 12 2.30 4.23 13.26
N PRO A 13 2.53 4.57 14.55
CA PRO A 13 3.47 3.84 15.39
C PRO A 13 3.15 2.34 15.49
N GLY A 14 4.19 1.51 15.37
CA GLY A 14 4.06 0.05 15.40
C GLY A 14 3.54 -0.57 14.10
N TYR A 15 3.43 0.22 13.02
CA TYR A 15 3.11 -0.27 11.68
C TYR A 15 4.25 -0.01 10.69
N PHE A 16 4.42 -0.96 9.78
CA PHE A 16 5.50 -0.96 8.79
C PHE A 16 4.94 -1.33 7.42
N ALA A 17 5.59 -0.85 6.36
CA ALA A 17 5.27 -1.18 4.99
C ALA A 17 6.51 -1.73 4.28
N SER A 18 6.28 -2.68 3.38
CA SER A 18 7.27 -3.23 2.47
C SER A 18 7.09 -2.65 1.07
N GLU A 19 8.14 -2.68 0.26
CA GLU A 19 8.11 -2.12 -1.10
C GLU A 19 7.15 -2.86 -2.04
N ASP A 20 6.85 -4.14 -1.79
CA ASP A 20 5.94 -4.96 -2.59
C ASP A 20 4.45 -4.71 -2.30
N GLY A 21 4.15 -3.88 -1.29
CA GLY A 21 2.80 -3.49 -0.92
C GLY A 21 2.20 -4.29 0.24
N ARG A 22 2.99 -4.99 1.05
CA ARG A 22 2.52 -5.61 2.30
C ARG A 22 2.67 -4.70 3.51
N ILE A 23 1.69 -4.79 4.42
CA ILE A 23 1.64 -4.02 5.67
C ILE A 23 1.89 -4.94 6.86
N PHE A 24 2.76 -4.52 7.75
CA PHE A 24 3.16 -5.25 8.94
C PHE A 24 2.90 -4.44 10.21
N SER A 25 2.88 -5.13 11.33
CA SER A 25 2.58 -4.55 12.63
C SER A 25 3.28 -5.32 13.74
N THR A 26 3.71 -4.60 14.78
CA THR A 26 4.20 -5.17 16.04
C THR A 26 3.10 -5.22 17.11
N TRP A 27 1.89 -4.75 16.78
CA TRP A 27 0.71 -4.89 17.64
C TRP A 27 0.37 -6.34 17.92
N HIS A 28 0.32 -6.70 19.19
CA HIS A 28 -0.07 -8.02 19.66
C HIS A 28 -0.87 -7.96 20.96
N ARG A 29 -1.67 -9.01 21.22
CA ARG A 29 -2.41 -9.16 22.47
C ARG A 29 -1.56 -9.93 23.46
N VAL A 30 -1.33 -9.33 24.63
CA VAL A 30 -0.60 -9.94 25.74
C VAL A 30 -1.59 -10.20 26.87
N HIS A 31 -1.52 -11.40 27.44
CA HIS A 31 -2.21 -11.70 28.69
C HIS A 31 -1.31 -11.26 29.84
N VAL A 32 -1.77 -10.29 30.63
CA VAL A 32 -1.04 -9.83 31.80
C VAL A 32 -1.61 -10.56 33.01
N SER A 33 -0.79 -11.35 33.72
CA SER A 33 -1.24 -12.13 34.87
C SER A 33 -1.94 -11.25 35.90
N GLY A 34 -3.11 -11.70 36.40
CA GLY A 34 -3.95 -10.91 37.31
C GLY A 34 -4.69 -9.72 36.67
N LEU A 35 -4.58 -9.54 35.34
CA LEU A 35 -5.21 -8.46 34.58
C LEU A 35 -5.92 -8.99 33.32
N THR A 36 -6.67 -8.09 32.68
CA THR A 36 -7.32 -8.35 31.38
C THR A 36 -6.29 -8.35 30.24
N TRP A 37 -6.66 -8.93 29.09
CA TRP A 37 -5.89 -8.85 27.85
C TRP A 37 -5.59 -7.39 27.48
N ARG A 38 -4.31 -7.09 27.24
CA ARG A 38 -3.87 -5.77 26.76
C ARG A 38 -3.27 -5.88 25.37
N THR A 39 -3.34 -4.79 24.61
CA THR A 39 -2.64 -4.71 23.31
C THR A 39 -1.32 -3.97 23.54
N SER A 40 -0.21 -4.51 23.06
CA SER A 40 1.12 -3.88 23.14
C SER A 40 1.71 -3.71 21.72
N PRO A 41 2.42 -2.59 21.46
CA PRO A 41 3.14 -2.35 20.21
C PRO A 41 4.50 -3.07 20.13
N ASP A 42 4.91 -3.82 21.14
CA ASP A 42 6.28 -4.34 21.25
C ASP A 42 6.37 -5.84 20.91
N GLY A 43 5.40 -6.31 20.11
CA GLY A 43 5.29 -7.70 19.73
C GLY A 43 6.19 -8.08 18.57
N PRO A 44 6.24 -9.37 18.24
CA PRO A 44 6.85 -9.81 17.01
C PRO A 44 6.16 -9.15 15.81
N LEU A 45 6.94 -8.74 14.83
CA LEU A 45 6.45 -8.20 13.57
C LEU A 45 5.61 -9.24 12.84
N ARG A 46 4.40 -8.87 12.41
CA ARG A 46 3.46 -9.74 11.68
C ARG A 46 2.81 -9.00 10.54
N GLU A 47 2.56 -9.68 9.43
CA GLU A 47 1.74 -9.14 8.35
C GLU A 47 0.30 -8.91 8.86
N VAL A 48 -0.26 -7.75 8.55
CA VAL A 48 -1.63 -7.38 8.87
C VAL A 48 -2.53 -7.79 7.71
N PRO A 49 -3.68 -8.45 7.96
CA PRO A 49 -4.63 -8.77 6.92
C PRO A 49 -5.04 -7.53 6.12
N GLN A 50 -4.97 -7.66 4.81
CA GLN A 50 -5.39 -6.64 3.85
C GLN A 50 -6.64 -7.15 3.13
N PHE A 51 -7.64 -6.28 2.99
CA PHE A 51 -8.96 -6.66 2.49
C PHE A 51 -9.26 -5.97 1.17
N ASP A 52 -9.67 -6.76 0.17
CA ASP A 52 -10.19 -6.23 -1.08
C ASP A 52 -11.48 -5.46 -0.84
N ARG A 53 -11.57 -4.25 -1.42
CA ARG A 53 -12.78 -3.44 -1.35
C ARG A 53 -13.75 -3.85 -2.46
N ARG A 54 -15.04 -3.76 -2.16
CA ARG A 54 -16.12 -3.86 -3.15
C ARG A 54 -16.74 -2.49 -3.39
N SER A 55 -17.09 -2.22 -4.64
CA SER A 55 -17.90 -1.07 -5.00
C SER A 55 -19.30 -1.17 -4.38
N SER A 56 -20.05 -0.08 -4.35
CA SER A 56 -21.46 -0.09 -3.93
C SER A 56 -22.32 -1.07 -4.74
N ARG A 57 -21.90 -1.41 -5.96
CA ARG A 57 -22.54 -2.41 -6.84
C ARG A 57 -21.98 -3.82 -6.66
N GLY A 58 -21.21 -4.09 -5.61
CA GLY A 58 -20.65 -5.41 -5.29
C GLY A 58 -19.44 -5.86 -6.14
N LYS A 59 -19.09 -5.11 -7.19
CA LYS A 59 -17.93 -5.41 -8.05
C LYS A 59 -16.62 -5.24 -7.25
N PRO A 60 -15.65 -6.17 -7.37
CA PRO A 60 -14.32 -5.99 -6.80
C PRO A 60 -13.70 -4.69 -7.29
N THR A 61 -13.04 -3.99 -6.39
CA THR A 61 -12.22 -2.83 -6.73
C THR A 61 -10.75 -3.22 -6.60
N PRO A 62 -9.86 -2.61 -7.39
CA PRO A 62 -8.45 -2.93 -7.31
C PRO A 62 -7.79 -2.44 -6.00
N TYR A 63 -8.50 -1.69 -5.15
CA TYR A 63 -7.94 -1.06 -3.98
C TYR A 63 -8.09 -1.92 -2.72
N ARG A 64 -6.96 -2.36 -2.16
CA ARG A 64 -6.94 -3.01 -0.85
C ARG A 64 -6.98 -1.99 0.29
N THR A 65 -7.53 -2.42 1.42
CA THR A 65 -7.56 -1.66 2.67
C THR A 65 -7.01 -2.46 3.84
N VAL A 66 -6.48 -1.75 4.83
CA VAL A 66 -5.98 -2.31 6.09
C VAL A 66 -6.55 -1.53 7.26
N ALA A 67 -6.86 -2.23 8.36
CA ALA A 67 -7.35 -1.62 9.59
C ALA A 67 -6.16 -1.27 10.50
N LEU A 68 -5.93 0.03 10.71
CA LEU A 68 -4.85 0.53 11.55
C LEU A 68 -5.37 1.09 12.87
N ARG A 69 -4.60 0.93 13.95
CA ARG A 69 -4.89 1.54 15.25
C ARG A 69 -4.11 2.84 15.39
N PRO A 70 -4.79 3.98 15.64
CA PRO A 70 -4.14 5.28 15.63
C PRO A 70 -3.33 5.58 16.91
N ARG A 71 -3.53 4.81 17.98
CA ARG A 71 -2.91 5.07 19.29
C ARG A 71 -2.51 3.79 19.97
N ALA A 72 -1.46 3.90 20.78
CA ALA A 72 -0.88 2.76 21.46
C ALA A 72 -1.64 2.28 22.69
N ALA A 73 -2.27 3.22 23.40
CA ALA A 73 -3.00 2.96 24.62
C ALA A 73 -4.43 3.49 24.52
N GLY A 74 -5.41 2.70 25.00
CA GLY A 74 -6.81 3.08 25.14
C GLY A 74 -7.77 2.45 24.13
N LYS A 75 -9.06 2.77 24.27
CA LYS A 75 -10.15 2.33 23.38
C LYS A 75 -10.19 3.17 22.10
N ALA A 76 -9.13 3.16 21.30
CA ALA A 76 -9.19 3.75 19.97
C ALA A 76 -9.83 2.76 19.00
N ARG A 77 -10.82 3.21 18.23
CA ARG A 77 -11.37 2.41 17.12
C ARG A 77 -10.32 2.33 16.01
N SER A 78 -10.16 1.16 15.42
CA SER A 78 -9.34 1.01 14.22
C SER A 78 -9.92 1.87 13.08
N VAL A 79 -9.06 2.43 12.24
CA VAL A 79 -9.45 3.15 11.04
C VAL A 79 -9.01 2.37 9.80
N ASN A 80 -9.84 2.36 8.77
CA ASN A 80 -9.47 1.75 7.49
C ASN A 80 -8.67 2.75 6.65
N LYS A 81 -7.53 2.30 6.13
CA LYS A 81 -6.68 3.05 5.20
C LYS A 81 -6.45 2.25 3.93
N TYR A 82 -6.31 2.94 2.80
CA TYR A 82 -5.94 2.26 1.56
C TYR A 82 -4.46 1.88 1.58
N VAL A 83 -4.17 0.68 1.09
CA VAL A 83 -2.80 0.16 1.09
C VAL A 83 -1.89 1.04 0.24
N HIS A 84 -2.31 1.37 -0.99
CA HIS A 84 -1.54 2.22 -1.89
C HIS A 84 -1.23 3.61 -1.30
N GLU A 85 -2.12 4.19 -0.48
CA GLU A 85 -1.87 5.44 0.24
C GLU A 85 -0.73 5.30 1.25
N LEU A 86 -0.73 4.20 2.01
CA LEU A 86 0.31 3.94 3.02
C LEU A 86 1.67 3.66 2.36
N ILE A 87 1.69 2.91 1.26
CA ILE A 87 2.91 2.64 0.50
C ILE A 87 3.47 3.94 -0.09
N ALA A 88 2.64 4.73 -0.79
CA ALA A 88 3.06 6.01 -1.34
C ALA A 88 3.60 6.95 -0.24
N LEU A 89 2.89 7.07 0.88
CA LEU A 89 3.34 7.86 2.02
C LEU A 89 4.71 7.41 2.55
N THR A 90 4.95 6.09 2.60
CA THR A 90 6.15 5.52 3.22
C THR A 90 7.38 5.57 2.33
N PHE A 91 7.23 5.36 1.02
CA PHE A 91 8.35 5.24 0.09
C PHE A 91 8.55 6.45 -0.82
N ILE A 92 7.50 7.24 -1.06
CA ILE A 92 7.55 8.44 -1.91
C ILE A 92 7.53 9.70 -1.03
N GLY A 93 6.75 9.69 0.04
CA GLY A 93 6.64 10.78 1.01
C GLY A 93 5.23 11.37 1.09
N PRO A 94 5.02 12.50 1.78
CA PRO A 94 3.71 13.11 1.90
C PRO A 94 3.17 13.54 0.53
N ARG A 95 1.87 13.31 0.31
CA ARG A 95 1.18 13.69 -0.92
C ARG A 95 1.20 15.22 -1.11
N PRO A 96 1.81 15.75 -2.19
CA PRO A 96 1.74 17.17 -2.52
C PRO A 96 0.29 17.63 -2.75
N GLU A 97 0.00 18.90 -2.47
CA GLU A 97 -1.33 19.47 -2.70
C GLU A 97 -1.71 19.40 -4.19
N GLY A 98 -2.99 19.16 -4.48
CA GLY A 98 -3.50 19.04 -5.85
C GLY A 98 -3.14 17.74 -6.58
N THR A 99 -2.37 16.84 -5.96
CA THR A 99 -1.98 15.56 -6.58
C THR A 99 -2.81 14.38 -6.06
N GLU A 100 -2.86 13.33 -6.85
CA GLU A 100 -3.42 12.02 -6.52
C GLU A 100 -2.40 10.90 -6.74
N ILE A 101 -2.71 9.69 -6.23
CA ILE A 101 -1.85 8.52 -6.40
C ILE A 101 -2.19 7.86 -7.72
N LEU A 102 -1.25 7.91 -8.65
CA LEU A 102 -1.33 7.26 -9.94
C LEU A 102 -0.70 5.88 -9.87
N HIS A 103 -1.33 4.93 -10.55
CA HIS A 103 -0.79 3.59 -10.72
C HIS A 103 -0.13 3.51 -12.08
N GLY A 104 1.08 2.97 -12.08
CA GLY A 104 1.82 2.67 -13.29
C GLY A 104 1.24 1.46 -14.04
N PRO A 105 2.03 0.94 -14.99
CA PRO A 105 1.54 0.01 -15.99
C PRO A 105 1.26 -1.41 -15.47
N ALA A 106 1.71 -1.75 -14.26
CA ALA A 106 1.32 -3.02 -13.63
C ALA A 106 -0.17 -3.02 -13.19
N GLY A 107 -0.84 -1.86 -13.32
CA GLY A 107 -2.26 -1.71 -13.10
C GLY A 107 -2.62 -1.35 -11.66
N SER A 108 -3.87 -0.96 -11.47
CA SER A 108 -4.36 -0.41 -10.20
C SER A 108 -4.44 -1.41 -9.04
N GLY A 109 -4.37 -2.72 -9.34
CA GLY A 109 -4.36 -3.77 -8.32
C GLY A 109 -2.98 -4.11 -7.77
N VAL A 110 -1.93 -3.48 -8.31
CA VAL A 110 -0.54 -3.70 -7.90
C VAL A 110 -0.10 -2.51 -7.05
N HIS A 111 0.10 -2.75 -5.76
CA HIS A 111 0.35 -1.69 -4.76
C HIS A 111 1.83 -1.53 -4.37
N ARG A 112 2.76 -2.13 -5.13
CA ARG A 112 4.20 -1.95 -4.91
C ARG A 112 4.62 -0.50 -5.14
N ALA A 113 5.59 -0.03 -4.37
CA ALA A 113 6.06 1.36 -4.42
C ALA A 113 6.51 1.77 -5.83
N SER A 114 7.17 0.89 -6.58
CA SER A 114 7.62 1.16 -7.95
C SER A 114 6.48 1.35 -8.96
N ASN A 115 5.24 0.97 -8.61
CA ASN A 115 4.06 1.13 -9.43
C ASN A 115 3.23 2.36 -9.01
N LEU A 116 3.67 3.14 -8.02
CA LEU A 116 2.93 4.28 -7.50
C LEU A 116 3.72 5.57 -7.74
N ARG A 117 3.00 6.65 -8.05
CA ARG A 117 3.55 8.01 -8.11
C ARG A 117 2.51 9.04 -7.72
N TYR A 118 2.95 10.22 -7.32
CA TYR A 118 2.07 11.38 -7.28
C TYR A 118 1.99 12.02 -8.66
N GLY A 119 0.80 12.48 -9.03
CA GLY A 119 0.56 13.23 -10.27
C GLY A 119 -0.78 13.97 -10.22
N THR A 120 -1.06 14.77 -11.23
CA THR A 120 -2.30 15.55 -11.32
C THR A 120 -3.44 14.70 -11.92
N PRO A 121 -4.71 15.12 -11.72
CA PRO A 121 -5.85 14.47 -12.38
C PRO A 121 -5.75 14.42 -13.91
N GLU A 122 -5.15 15.45 -14.52
CA GLU A 122 -4.92 15.51 -15.97
C GLU A 122 -3.93 14.44 -16.42
N GLU A 123 -2.84 14.24 -15.66
CA GLU A 123 -1.89 13.17 -15.92
C GLU A 123 -2.54 11.79 -15.81
N ASN A 124 -3.41 11.57 -14.81
CA ASN A 124 -4.16 10.32 -14.67
C ASN A 124 -5.05 10.02 -15.88
N SER A 125 -5.75 11.05 -16.35
CA SER A 125 -6.66 10.95 -17.49
C SER A 125 -5.89 10.63 -18.79
N ALA A 126 -4.76 11.30 -19.01
CA ALA A 126 -3.88 11.02 -20.13
C ALA A 126 -3.28 9.60 -20.04
N GLU A 127 -2.92 9.15 -18.85
CA GLU A 127 -2.34 7.82 -18.63
C GLU A 127 -3.31 6.67 -18.86
N ARG A 128 -4.61 6.86 -18.61
CA ARG A 128 -5.63 5.86 -18.93
C ARG A 128 -5.62 5.44 -20.40
N GLN A 129 -5.09 6.28 -21.29
CA GLN A 129 -4.99 6.01 -22.73
C GLN A 129 -3.72 5.22 -23.09
N LEU A 130 -2.72 5.20 -22.20
CA LEU A 130 -1.48 4.44 -22.36
C LEU A 130 -1.68 3.01 -21.83
N CYS A 131 -2.46 2.22 -22.56
CA CYS A 131 -2.82 0.84 -22.20
C CYS A 131 -1.66 -0.17 -22.24
N SER A 132 -0.48 0.18 -22.78
CA SER A 132 0.67 -0.73 -22.84
C SER A 132 1.80 -0.28 -21.93
N GLY A 133 2.34 -1.23 -21.16
CA GLY A 133 3.33 -0.91 -20.13
C GLY A 133 4.61 -0.29 -20.67
N GLU A 134 5.04 -0.70 -21.87
CA GLU A 134 6.21 -0.12 -22.52
C GLU A 134 5.99 1.33 -22.98
N ALA A 135 4.81 1.65 -23.54
CA ALA A 135 4.48 3.01 -23.94
C ALA A 135 4.44 3.97 -22.73
N TRP A 136 4.02 3.48 -21.57
CA TRP A 136 3.99 4.26 -20.33
C TRP A 136 5.39 4.70 -19.87
N TYR A 137 6.39 3.80 -19.89
CA TYR A 137 7.77 4.12 -19.50
C TYR A 137 8.47 5.00 -20.53
N ARG A 138 8.33 4.67 -21.83
CA ARG A 138 8.96 5.44 -22.91
C ARG A 138 8.47 6.89 -22.96
N ALA A 139 7.16 7.13 -22.74
CA ALA A 139 6.60 8.48 -22.69
C ALA A 139 7.20 9.38 -21.59
N ARG A 140 7.87 8.78 -20.58
CA ARG A 140 8.49 9.48 -19.44
C ARG A 140 10.02 9.47 -19.48
N GLY A 141 10.62 8.92 -20.52
CA GLY A 141 12.08 8.74 -20.59
C GLY A 141 12.63 7.83 -19.49
N LEU A 142 11.80 6.96 -18.91
CA LEU A 142 12.19 6.04 -17.84
C LEU A 142 12.64 4.70 -18.42
N ALA A 143 13.63 4.08 -17.79
CA ALA A 143 13.97 2.69 -18.06
C ALA A 143 12.81 1.76 -17.68
N VAL A 144 12.56 0.74 -18.50
CA VAL A 144 11.54 -0.26 -18.21
C VAL A 144 12.09 -1.23 -17.16
N PRO A 145 11.49 -1.35 -15.96
CA PRO A 145 11.95 -2.29 -14.94
C PRO A 145 11.78 -3.73 -15.43
N GLU A 146 12.73 -4.60 -15.09
CA GLU A 146 12.71 -6.03 -15.45
C GLU A 146 11.42 -6.73 -14.96
N HIS A 147 10.88 -6.33 -13.81
CA HIS A 147 9.64 -6.84 -13.22
C HIS A 147 8.35 -6.20 -13.76
N ALA A 148 8.42 -5.26 -14.70
CA ALA A 148 7.24 -4.57 -15.23
C ALA A 148 6.35 -5.47 -16.10
N PHE A 149 6.90 -6.57 -16.64
CA PHE A 149 6.18 -7.48 -17.52
C PHE A 149 5.75 -8.80 -16.86
N ALA A 150 6.36 -9.18 -15.74
CA ALA A 150 6.05 -10.45 -15.06
C ALA A 150 4.59 -10.52 -14.58
N ASP A 151 4.01 -9.40 -14.13
CA ASP A 151 2.63 -9.36 -13.61
C ASP A 151 1.56 -9.28 -14.72
N LEU A 152 1.93 -8.84 -15.92
CA LEU A 152 1.04 -8.75 -17.08
C LEU A 152 0.79 -10.13 -17.71
N LEU A 153 1.79 -11.02 -17.65
CA LEU A 153 1.68 -12.40 -18.14
C LEU A 153 0.92 -13.32 -17.17
N ALA A 154 0.98 -13.07 -15.86
CA ALA A 154 0.28 -13.88 -14.84
C ALA A 154 -1.26 -13.72 -14.84
N ARG A 155 -1.82 -12.83 -15.66
CA ARG A 155 -3.28 -12.62 -15.82
C ARG A 155 -3.82 -13.11 -17.16
N ALA A 156 -2.98 -13.70 -18.00
CA ALA A 156 -3.34 -14.21 -19.33
C ALA A 156 -3.47 -15.75 -19.38
N SER A 157 -3.43 -16.42 -18.22
CA SER A 157 -3.58 -17.87 -18.02
C SER A 157 -4.71 -18.16 -17.04
#